data_AF-A0A957G6B1-F1
#
_entry.id   AF-A0A957G6B1-F1
#
_cell.length_a   1.000
_cell.length_b   1.000
_cell.length_c   1.000
_cell.angle_alpha   90.00
_cell.angle_beta   90.00
_cell.angle_gamma   90.00
#
_symmetry.space_group_name_H-M   'P 1'
#
loop_
_entity.id
_entity.type
_entity.pdbx_description
1 polymer ?
#
loop_
_entity_poly.entity_id
_entity_poly.type
_entity_poly.pdbx_seq_one_letter_code
_entity_poly.pdbx_strand_id
1 'polypeptide(L)'
;MKHLTDEQLNEYLDGQLSPAGMTEATRHLATCDACQAHLAALQTLFTTLSALPDLPLASDLSGAVLANLPRRAPAWLRPVLLGQLLLALLLLLWLWPNTPGQLATWTTAGQQGLAALLTSLPAGGPWAQLAAGWQTGQTTLANLWTQTRPGLVLPAGQWLLLTGLALVVWLLGNGLLLAQHRRVDDT
;
A
#
# COMPACT_ATOMS: atom_id res chain seq x y z
N MET A 1 37.87 -35.64 -26.21
CA MET A 1 37.38 -34.83 -25.07
C MET A 1 35.89 -35.13 -24.90
N LYS A 2 35.36 -35.15 -23.68
CA LYS A 2 33.93 -35.43 -23.44
C LYS A 2 33.14 -34.13 -23.55
N HIS A 3 32.16 -34.08 -24.46
CA HIS A 3 31.25 -32.94 -24.62
C HIS A 3 30.15 -32.95 -23.55
N LEU A 4 29.53 -31.80 -23.32
CA LEU A 4 28.29 -31.70 -22.53
C LEU A 4 27.16 -32.41 -23.27
N THR A 5 26.28 -33.08 -22.52
CA THR A 5 25.07 -33.67 -23.10
C THR A 5 24.00 -32.59 -23.30
N ASP A 6 22.97 -32.91 -24.07
CA ASP A 6 21.87 -32.00 -24.37
C ASP A 6 21.09 -31.64 -23.11
N GLU A 7 20.90 -32.60 -22.19
CA GLU A 7 20.28 -32.36 -20.89
C GLU A 7 21.08 -31.35 -20.08
N GLN A 8 22.42 -31.49 -20.04
CA GLN A 8 23.28 -30.56 -19.31
C GLN A 8 23.26 -29.15 -19.91
N LEU A 9 23.15 -29.03 -21.24
CA LEU A 9 23.02 -27.74 -21.92
C LEU A 9 21.66 -27.07 -21.63
N ASN A 10 20.57 -27.85 -21.60
CA ASN A 10 19.25 -27.33 -21.25
C ASN A 10 19.17 -26.94 -19.76
N GLU A 11 19.67 -27.78 -18.85
CA GLU A 11 19.76 -27.44 -17.42
C GLU A 11 20.66 -26.22 -17.17
N TYR A 12 21.70 -26.02 -17.98
CA TYR A 12 22.53 -24.81 -17.95
C TYR A 12 21.74 -23.57 -18.36
N LEU A 13 20.92 -23.65 -19.41
CA LEU A 13 20.05 -22.55 -19.87
C LEU A 13 18.96 -22.22 -18.85
N ASP A 14 18.37 -23.23 -18.23
CA ASP A 14 17.31 -23.07 -17.22
C ASP A 14 17.85 -22.70 -15.84
N GLY A 15 19.19 -22.69 -15.65
CA GLY A 15 19.82 -22.42 -14.36
C GLY A 15 19.58 -23.50 -13.30
N GLN A 16 19.31 -24.75 -13.73
CA GLN A 16 18.95 -25.87 -12.85
C GLN A 16 20.15 -26.78 -12.50
N LEU A 17 21.33 -26.53 -13.06
CA LEU A 17 22.55 -27.22 -12.64
C LEU A 17 22.93 -26.89 -11.19
N SER A 18 23.51 -27.86 -10.49
CA SER A 18 24.17 -27.60 -9.20
C SER A 18 25.28 -26.54 -9.35
N PRO A 19 25.68 -25.81 -8.29
CA PRO A 19 26.72 -24.79 -8.38
C PRO A 19 28.06 -25.30 -8.95
N ALA A 20 28.44 -26.54 -8.59
CA ALA A 20 29.61 -27.20 -9.14
C ALA A 20 29.44 -27.55 -10.62
N GLY A 21 28.25 -28.05 -11.01
CA GLY A 21 27.90 -28.34 -12.40
C GLY A 21 27.90 -27.09 -13.28
N MET A 22 27.38 -25.97 -12.78
CA MET A 22 27.37 -24.69 -13.49
C MET A 22 28.80 -24.19 -13.76
N THR A 23 29.67 -24.24 -12.74
CA THR A 23 31.08 -23.84 -12.88
C THR A 23 31.81 -24.71 -13.91
N GLU A 24 31.59 -26.02 -13.87
CA GLU A 24 32.20 -26.97 -14.80
C GLU A 24 31.69 -26.79 -16.23
N ALA A 25 30.39 -26.59 -16.42
CA ALA A 25 29.79 -26.31 -17.72
C ALA A 25 30.30 -24.99 -18.31
N THR A 26 30.37 -23.91 -17.51
CA THR A 26 30.94 -22.62 -17.94
C THR A 26 32.40 -22.76 -18.37
N ARG A 27 33.20 -23.50 -17.60
CA ARG A 27 34.61 -23.76 -17.93
C ARG A 27 34.76 -24.55 -19.23
N HIS A 28 33.90 -25.55 -19.45
CA HIS A 28 33.88 -26.32 -20.68
C HIS A 28 33.48 -25.44 -21.87
N LEU A 29 32.40 -24.68 -21.74
CA LEU A 29 31.92 -23.76 -22.76
C LEU A 29 32.97 -22.70 -23.11
N ALA A 30 33.82 -22.26 -22.19
CA ALA A 30 34.90 -21.31 -22.49
C ALA A 30 35.98 -21.86 -23.45
N THR A 31 36.06 -23.19 -23.65
CA THR A 31 37.15 -23.83 -24.39
C THR A 31 36.69 -24.77 -25.51
N CYS A 32 35.38 -25.05 -25.61
CA CYS A 32 34.84 -25.99 -26.59
C CYS A 32 33.88 -25.31 -27.57
N ASP A 33 34.37 -24.99 -28.77
CA ASP A 33 33.60 -24.34 -29.83
C ASP A 33 32.36 -25.15 -30.25
N ALA A 34 32.46 -26.49 -30.23
CA ALA A 34 31.34 -27.37 -30.58
C ALA A 34 30.17 -27.23 -29.59
N CYS A 35 30.46 -27.17 -28.28
CA CYS A 35 29.43 -26.97 -27.26
C CYS A 35 28.92 -25.52 -27.24
N GLN A 36 29.75 -24.52 -27.55
CA GLN A 36 29.30 -23.14 -27.74
C GLN A 36 28.32 -23.02 -28.90
N ALA A 37 28.64 -23.63 -30.04
CA ALA A 37 27.78 -23.64 -31.22
C ALA A 37 26.44 -24.34 -30.92
N HIS A 38 26.46 -25.44 -30.17
CA HIS A 38 25.24 -26.13 -29.79
C HIS A 38 24.37 -25.29 -28.83
N LEU A 39 24.99 -24.66 -27.82
CA LEU A 39 24.30 -23.76 -26.92
C LEU A 39 23.66 -22.57 -27.66
N ALA A 40 24.37 -21.97 -28.62
CA ALA A 40 23.86 -20.88 -29.43
C ALA A 40 22.65 -21.30 -30.29
N ALA A 41 22.66 -22.52 -30.83
CA ALA A 41 21.53 -23.09 -31.56
C ALA A 41 20.29 -23.26 -30.65
N LEU A 42 20.49 -23.78 -29.43
CA LEU A 42 19.41 -23.90 -28.42
C LEU A 42 18.85 -22.53 -28.01
N GLN A 43 19.72 -21.54 -27.75
CA GLN A 43 19.31 -20.17 -27.44
C GLN A 43 18.48 -19.55 -28.58
N THR A 44 18.90 -19.77 -29.83
CA THR A 44 18.16 -19.29 -31.01
C THR A 44 16.78 -19.93 -31.09
N LEU A 45 16.66 -21.23 -30.81
CA LEU A 45 15.38 -21.91 -30.75
C LEU A 45 14.48 -21.34 -29.64
N PHE A 46 14.99 -21.14 -28.43
CA PHE A 46 14.22 -20.54 -27.33
C PHE A 46 13.77 -19.11 -27.61
N THR A 47 14.62 -18.28 -28.20
CA THR A 47 14.24 -16.91 -28.60
C THR A 47 13.15 -16.93 -29.67
N THR A 48 13.21 -17.87 -30.62
CA THR A 48 12.18 -18.04 -31.65
C THR A 48 10.85 -18.50 -31.04
N LEU A 49 10.89 -19.46 -30.12
CA LEU A 49 9.71 -19.93 -29.40
C LEU A 49 9.07 -18.82 -28.53
N SER A 50 9.90 -18.01 -27.88
CA SER A 50 9.43 -16.90 -27.03
C SER A 50 8.84 -15.74 -27.84
N ALA A 51 9.15 -15.67 -29.14
CA ALA A 51 8.59 -14.68 -30.06
C ALA A 51 7.25 -15.11 -30.68
N LEU A 52 6.75 -16.31 -30.38
CA LEU A 52 5.42 -16.72 -30.81
C LEU A 52 4.36 -15.79 -30.20
N PRO A 53 3.30 -15.45 -30.97
CA PRO A 53 2.23 -14.63 -30.44
C PRO A 53 1.52 -15.35 -29.30
N ASP A 54 1.24 -14.61 -28.22
CA ASP A 54 0.41 -15.10 -27.13
C ASP A 54 -0.97 -15.50 -27.68
N LEU A 55 -1.32 -16.76 -27.47
CA LEU A 55 -2.63 -17.26 -27.88
C LEU A 55 -3.65 -16.83 -26.81
N PRO A 56 -4.67 -16.04 -27.18
CA PRO A 56 -5.71 -15.69 -26.22
C PRO A 56 -6.39 -16.98 -25.75
N LEU A 57 -6.42 -17.21 -24.44
CA LEU A 57 -7.17 -18.32 -23.87
C LEU A 57 -8.65 -18.17 -24.26
N ALA A 58 -9.30 -19.28 -24.62
CA ALA A 58 -10.71 -19.29 -25.05
C ALA A 58 -11.68 -18.80 -23.96
N SER A 59 -11.24 -18.77 -22.71
CA SER A 59 -12.01 -18.36 -21.54
C SER A 59 -11.12 -17.64 -20.55
N ASP A 60 -11.63 -16.57 -19.95
CA ASP A 60 -10.95 -15.87 -18.85
C ASP A 60 -10.96 -16.74 -17.59
N LEU A 61 -9.79 -17.30 -17.26
CA LEU A 61 -9.59 -18.10 -16.06
C LEU A 61 -9.33 -17.24 -14.82
N SER A 62 -9.11 -15.93 -14.98
CA SER A 62 -8.72 -15.03 -13.88
C SER A 62 -9.75 -15.03 -12.77
N GLY A 63 -11.04 -14.99 -13.11
CA GLY A 63 -12.13 -15.04 -12.14
C GLY A 63 -12.14 -16.34 -11.32
N ALA A 64 -11.96 -17.49 -11.98
CA ALA A 64 -11.94 -18.79 -11.32
C ALA A 64 -10.69 -18.98 -10.44
N VAL A 65 -9.54 -18.52 -10.89
CA VAL A 65 -8.29 -18.55 -10.11
C VAL A 65 -8.39 -17.63 -8.91
N LEU A 66 -8.81 -16.36 -9.10
CA LEU A 66 -8.98 -15.39 -8.01
C LEU A 66 -10.02 -15.83 -6.97
N ALA A 67 -11.05 -16.57 -7.40
CA ALA A 67 -12.06 -17.12 -6.48
C ALA A 67 -11.52 -18.28 -5.63
N ASN A 68 -10.56 -19.05 -6.16
CA ASN A 68 -9.93 -20.17 -5.46
C ASN A 68 -8.66 -19.79 -4.69
N LEU A 69 -8.17 -18.56 -4.84
CA LEU A 69 -7.11 -18.05 -3.97
C LEU A 69 -7.65 -17.96 -2.54
N PRO A 70 -6.91 -18.48 -1.54
CA PRO A 70 -7.32 -18.36 -0.15
C PRO A 70 -7.42 -16.88 0.23
N ARG A 71 -8.63 -16.41 0.54
CA ARG A 71 -8.85 -15.06 1.08
C ARG A 71 -8.23 -14.99 2.48
N ARG A 72 -6.98 -14.53 2.55
CA ARG A 72 -6.08 -14.61 3.72
C ARG A 72 -6.28 -13.55 4.81
N ALA A 73 -7.39 -12.81 4.83
CA ALA A 73 -7.67 -11.89 5.93
C ALA A 73 -8.65 -12.55 6.93
N PRO A 74 -8.22 -12.87 8.16
CA PRO A 74 -9.11 -13.48 9.14
C PRO A 74 -10.22 -12.49 9.54
N ALA A 75 -11.46 -12.98 9.60
CA ALA A 75 -12.66 -12.15 9.75
C ALA A 75 -12.66 -11.30 11.04
N TRP A 76 -11.93 -11.71 12.08
CA TRP A 76 -11.81 -10.99 13.35
C TRP A 76 -10.94 -9.73 13.26
N LEU A 77 -10.10 -9.57 12.22
CA LEU A 77 -9.31 -8.34 12.01
C LEU A 77 -10.16 -7.19 11.46
N ARG A 78 -11.27 -7.47 10.77
CA ARG A 78 -12.19 -6.45 10.24
C ARG A 78 -12.73 -5.52 11.34
N PRO A 79 -13.29 -6.02 12.46
CA PRO A 79 -13.75 -5.13 13.53
C PRO A 79 -12.59 -4.39 14.22
N VAL A 80 -11.38 -4.96 14.27
CA VAL A 80 -10.21 -4.27 14.83
C VAL A 80 -9.80 -3.08 13.96
N LEU A 81 -9.75 -3.26 12.63
CA LEU A 81 -9.44 -2.18 11.68
C LEU A 81 -10.54 -1.11 11.67
N LEU A 82 -11.81 -1.51 11.69
CA LEU A 82 -12.93 -0.57 11.82
C LEU A 82 -12.88 0.19 13.13
N GLY A 83 -12.54 -0.49 14.23
CA GLY A 83 -12.33 0.13 15.54
C GLY A 83 -11.17 1.13 15.54
N GLN A 84 -10.04 0.78 14.93
CA GLN A 84 -8.90 1.69 14.76
C GLN A 84 -9.26 2.92 13.93
N LEU A 85 -10.00 2.72 12.83
CA LEU A 85 -10.41 3.82 11.96
C LEU A 85 -11.41 4.75 12.65
N LEU A 86 -12.40 4.19 13.35
CA LEU A 86 -13.34 4.95 14.18
C LEU A 86 -12.62 5.71 15.30
N LEU A 87 -11.71 5.04 16.01
CA LEU A 87 -10.94 5.66 17.09
C LEU A 87 -10.05 6.79 16.56
N ALA A 88 -9.40 6.60 15.41
CA ALA A 88 -8.60 7.63 14.75
C ALA A 88 -9.46 8.83 14.33
N LEU A 89 -10.65 8.60 13.77
CA LEU A 89 -11.62 9.66 13.43
C LEU A 89 -12.09 10.42 14.68
N LEU A 90 -12.45 9.70 15.75
CA LEU A 90 -12.89 10.30 17.01
C LEU A 90 -11.77 11.13 17.65
N LEU A 91 -10.54 10.60 17.69
CA LEU A 91 -9.36 11.34 18.16
C LEU A 91 -9.08 12.55 17.29
N LEU A 92 -9.14 12.41 15.96
CA LEU A 92 -8.92 13.52 15.04
C LEU A 92 -9.95 14.63 15.26
N LEU A 93 -11.25 14.30 15.31
CA LEU A 93 -12.30 15.28 15.63
C LEU A 93 -12.09 15.92 17.01
N TRP A 94 -11.63 15.13 17.99
CA TRP A 94 -11.46 15.61 19.35
C TRP A 94 -10.21 16.49 19.52
N LEU A 95 -9.13 16.19 18.79
CA LEU A 95 -7.84 16.88 18.82
C LEU A 95 -7.76 18.06 17.86
N TRP A 96 -8.58 18.07 16.80
CA TRP A 96 -8.64 19.14 15.80
C TRP A 96 -8.65 20.56 16.39
N PRO A 97 -9.46 20.87 17.42
CA PRO A 97 -9.47 22.20 18.04
C PRO A 97 -8.32 22.45 19.03
N ASN A 98 -7.52 21.43 19.39
CA ASN A 98 -6.32 21.54 20.24
C ASN A 98 -5.04 21.71 19.40
N THR A 99 -5.18 21.98 18.11
CA THR A 99 -4.03 22.18 17.23
C THR A 99 -3.23 23.42 17.68
N PRO A 100 -1.87 23.34 17.69
CA PRO A 100 -1.02 24.47 18.06
C PRO A 100 -1.38 25.71 17.24
N GLY A 101 -1.27 26.90 17.84
CA GLY A 101 -1.82 28.14 17.29
C GLY A 101 -1.49 28.45 15.82
N GLN A 102 -0.38 27.92 15.30
CA GLN A 102 -0.06 28.01 13.87
C GLN A 102 -0.99 27.17 12.98
N LEU A 103 -1.39 25.96 13.37
CA LEU A 103 -2.37 25.19 12.60
C LEU A 103 -3.78 25.82 12.71
N ALA A 104 -4.10 26.42 13.85
CA ALA A 104 -5.34 27.16 14.04
C ALA A 104 -5.46 28.36 13.08
N THR A 105 -4.38 29.12 12.84
CA THR A 105 -4.40 30.24 11.88
C THR A 105 -4.59 29.79 10.43
N TRP A 106 -4.09 28.61 10.06
CA TRP A 106 -4.26 28.07 8.71
C TRP A 106 -5.67 27.55 8.48
N THR A 107 -6.28 26.93 9.49
CA THR A 107 -7.69 26.49 9.41
C THR A 107 -8.65 27.67 9.33
N THR A 108 -8.43 28.72 10.12
CA THR A 108 -9.29 29.92 10.07
C THR A 108 -9.07 30.71 8.77
N ALA A 109 -7.84 30.84 8.29
CA ALA A 109 -7.55 31.45 7.00
C ALA A 109 -8.20 30.68 5.84
N GLY A 110 -8.14 29.33 5.86
CA GLY A 110 -8.80 28.48 4.87
C GLY A 110 -10.33 28.60 4.91
N GLN A 111 -10.93 28.64 6.10
CA GLN A 111 -12.37 28.85 6.27
C GLN A 111 -12.82 30.24 5.77
N GLN A 112 -12.06 31.29 6.09
CA GLN A 112 -12.34 32.66 5.63
C GLN A 112 -12.18 32.79 4.12
N GLY A 113 -11.16 32.17 3.52
CA GLY A 113 -10.96 32.14 2.08
C GLY A 113 -12.07 31.41 1.32
N LEU A 114 -12.51 30.25 1.82
CA LEU A 114 -13.63 29.51 1.24
C LEU A 114 -14.95 30.28 1.39
N ALA A 115 -15.21 30.88 2.55
CA ALA A 115 -16.38 31.72 2.77
C ALA A 115 -16.38 32.91 1.81
N ALA A 116 -15.24 33.60 1.65
CA ALA A 116 -15.08 34.70 0.71
C ALA A 116 -15.37 34.27 -0.74
N LEU A 117 -14.85 33.11 -1.15
CA LEU A 117 -15.12 32.52 -2.47
C LEU A 117 -16.63 32.24 -2.65
N LEU A 118 -17.28 31.63 -1.67
CA LEU A 118 -18.71 31.32 -1.73
C LEU A 118 -19.58 32.59 -1.76
N THR A 119 -19.17 33.65 -1.05
CA THR A 119 -19.86 34.95 -1.09
C THR A 119 -19.59 35.76 -2.35
N SER A 120 -18.56 35.40 -3.13
CA SER A 120 -18.28 36.02 -4.44
C SER A 120 -19.15 35.47 -5.57
N LEU A 121 -19.86 34.37 -5.34
CA LEU A 121 -20.85 33.83 -6.26
C LEU A 121 -22.07 34.77 -6.35
N PRO A 122 -22.75 34.88 -7.50
CA PRO A 122 -23.86 35.80 -7.70
C PRO A 122 -24.96 35.60 -6.65
N ALA A 123 -25.30 36.70 -5.97
CA ALA A 123 -26.28 36.71 -4.89
C ALA A 123 -27.69 36.35 -5.40
N GLY A 124 -28.38 35.46 -4.68
CA GLY A 124 -29.77 35.06 -4.95
C GLY A 124 -29.99 33.61 -5.37
N GLY A 125 -28.92 32.83 -5.58
CA GLY A 125 -29.01 31.39 -5.88
C GLY A 125 -29.02 30.49 -4.62
N PRO A 126 -29.32 29.18 -4.77
CA PRO A 126 -29.26 28.19 -3.69
C PRO A 126 -27.90 28.14 -2.98
N TRP A 127 -26.83 28.56 -3.66
CA TRP A 127 -25.48 28.68 -3.11
C TRP A 127 -25.36 29.70 -1.98
N ALA A 128 -26.11 30.81 -2.01
CA ALA A 128 -26.08 31.81 -0.95
C ALA A 128 -26.68 31.27 0.36
N GLN A 129 -27.75 30.46 0.26
CA GLN A 129 -28.35 29.80 1.41
C GLN A 129 -27.46 28.69 1.97
N LEU A 130 -26.80 27.91 1.11
CA LEU A 130 -25.81 26.92 1.52
C LEU A 130 -24.61 27.56 2.22
N ALA A 131 -24.10 28.69 1.71
CA ALA A 131 -22.99 29.41 2.33
C ALA A 131 -23.38 29.98 3.71
N ALA A 132 -24.56 30.60 3.83
CA ALA A 132 -25.07 31.10 5.10
C ALA A 132 -25.34 29.97 6.12
N GLY A 133 -25.91 28.84 5.66
CA GLY A 133 -26.13 27.65 6.47
C GLY A 133 -24.83 27.01 6.96
N TRP A 134 -23.82 26.95 6.09
CA TRP A 134 -22.48 26.49 6.42
C TRP A 134 -21.81 27.37 7.49
N GLN A 135 -21.83 28.70 7.30
CA GLN A 135 -21.29 29.66 8.27
C GLN A 135 -21.98 29.52 9.64
N THR A 136 -23.31 29.39 9.64
CA THR A 136 -24.12 29.22 10.86
C THR A 136 -23.84 27.88 11.54
N GLY A 137 -23.67 26.81 10.76
CA GLY A 137 -23.30 25.50 11.27
C GLY A 137 -21.93 25.52 11.93
N GLN A 138 -20.94 26.18 11.32
CA GLN A 138 -19.61 26.32 11.90
C GLN A 138 -19.62 27.07 13.23
N THR A 139 -20.32 28.21 13.31
CA THR A 139 -20.39 29.00 14.55
C THR A 139 -21.14 28.24 15.65
N THR A 140 -22.23 27.56 15.31
CA THR A 140 -23.00 26.75 16.27
C THR A 140 -22.17 25.60 16.82
N LEU A 141 -21.48 24.85 15.94
CA LEU A 141 -20.59 23.77 16.35
C LEU A 141 -19.44 24.29 17.22
N ALA A 142 -18.81 25.40 16.85
CA ALA A 142 -17.75 26.01 17.63
C ALA A 142 -18.23 26.42 19.04
N ASN A 143 -19.42 27.02 19.14
CA ASN A 143 -20.00 27.45 20.42
C ASN A 143 -20.41 26.27 21.33
N LEU A 144 -21.02 25.22 20.76
CA LEU A 144 -21.32 23.99 21.49
C LEU A 144 -20.03 23.32 22.00
N TRP A 145 -18.99 23.34 21.17
CA TRP A 145 -17.68 22.81 21.52
C TRP A 145 -16.97 23.62 22.61
N THR A 146 -17.07 24.95 22.60
CA THR A 146 -16.43 25.77 23.64
C THR A 146 -17.07 25.60 25.01
N GLN A 147 -18.40 25.41 25.07
CA GLN A 147 -19.16 25.26 26.31
C GLN A 147 -19.03 23.88 26.96
N THR A 148 -18.83 22.82 26.18
CA THR A 148 -18.79 21.43 26.68
C THR A 148 -17.36 20.93 26.97
N ARG A 149 -16.36 21.81 26.97
CA ARG A 149 -14.94 21.46 27.18
C ARG A 149 -14.64 21.04 28.64
N PRO A 150 -14.18 19.81 28.89
CA PRO A 150 -13.13 19.59 29.88
C PRO A 150 -11.81 20.03 29.24
N GLY A 151 -11.21 21.12 29.72
CA GLY A 151 -9.92 21.59 29.20
C GLY A 151 -8.81 20.60 29.54
N LEU A 152 -8.38 19.77 28.59
CA LEU A 152 -7.15 18.99 28.72
C LEU A 152 -5.96 19.88 28.35
N VAL A 153 -5.50 20.67 29.32
CA VAL A 153 -4.22 21.40 29.22
C VAL A 153 -3.11 20.42 29.61
N LEU A 154 -2.60 19.68 28.62
CA LEU A 154 -1.48 18.77 28.82
C LEU A 154 -0.15 19.48 28.50
N PRO A 155 0.87 19.41 29.39
CA PRO A 155 2.25 19.76 29.07
C PRO A 155 2.75 19.10 27.79
N ALA A 156 3.67 19.77 27.06
CA ALA A 156 4.23 19.26 25.79
C ALA A 156 4.80 17.83 25.88
N GLY A 157 5.36 17.45 27.03
CA GLY A 157 5.85 16.08 27.27
C GLY A 157 4.75 15.01 27.27
N GLN A 158 3.54 15.34 27.72
CA GLN A 158 2.40 14.41 27.72
C GLN A 158 1.82 14.24 26.31
N TRP A 159 1.89 15.27 25.47
CA TRP A 159 1.56 15.17 24.05
C TRP A 159 2.47 14.19 23.30
N LEU A 160 3.80 14.28 23.53
CA LEU A 160 4.76 13.34 22.96
C LEU A 160 4.54 11.91 23.43
N LEU A 161 4.16 11.74 24.70
CA LEU A 161 3.81 10.43 25.25
C LEU A 161 2.57 9.85 24.56
N LEU A 162 1.49 10.63 24.40
CA LEU A 162 0.26 10.17 23.76
C LEU A 162 0.47 9.82 22.28
N THR A 163 1.21 10.64 21.53
CA THR A 163 1.52 10.36 20.13
C THR A 163 2.44 9.15 20.00
N GLY A 164 3.43 9.01 20.89
CA GLY A 164 4.28 7.83 20.95
C GLY A 164 3.50 6.54 21.24
N LEU A 165 2.57 6.59 22.19
CA LEU A 165 1.73 5.44 22.57
C LEU A 165 0.77 5.05 21.43
N ALA A 166 0.18 6.05 20.76
CA ALA A 166 -0.63 5.82 19.56
C ALA A 166 0.18 5.19 18.41
N LEU A 167 1.41 5.66 18.18
CA LEU A 167 2.32 5.10 17.17
C LEU A 167 2.68 3.64 17.48
N VAL A 168 2.98 3.33 18.75
CA VAL A 168 3.30 1.96 19.19
C VAL A 168 2.11 1.03 18.97
N VAL A 169 0.90 1.45 19.36
CA VAL A 169 -0.33 0.66 19.14
C VAL A 169 -0.57 0.44 17.65
N TRP A 170 -0.34 1.46 16.81
CA TRP A 170 -0.46 1.36 15.36
C TRP A 170 0.57 0.39 14.76
N LEU A 171 1.84 0.50 15.16
CA LEU A 171 2.92 -0.38 14.71
C LEU A 171 2.72 -1.83 15.15
N LEU A 172 2.24 -2.06 16.38
CA LEU A 172 1.93 -3.40 16.88
C LEU A 172 0.75 -4.02 16.13
N GLY A 173 -0.31 -3.24 15.88
CA GLY A 173 -1.47 -3.70 15.11
C GLY A 173 -1.10 -4.08 13.68
N ASN A 174 -0.35 -3.23 12.97
CA ASN A 174 0.11 -3.53 11.62
C ASN A 174 1.19 -4.62 11.58
N GLY A 175 2.06 -4.67 12.59
CA GLY A 175 3.07 -5.73 12.72
C GLY A 175 2.45 -7.11 12.90
N LEU A 176 1.39 -7.22 13.71
CA LEU A 176 0.61 -8.47 13.86
C LEU A 176 -0.06 -8.89 12.55
N LEU A 177 -0.62 -7.94 11.79
CA LEU A 177 -1.18 -8.18 10.46
C LEU A 177 -0.14 -8.76 9.49
N LEU A 178 1.07 -8.18 9.45
CA LEU A 178 2.15 -8.64 8.56
C LEU A 178 2.75 -9.98 9.02
N ALA A 179 2.85 -10.21 10.34
CA ALA A 179 3.37 -11.45 10.89
C ALA A 179 2.44 -12.64 10.61
N GLN A 180 1.13 -12.42 10.54
CA GLN A 180 0.18 -13.46 10.15
C GLN A 180 0.30 -13.84 8.68
N HIS A 181 0.59 -12.88 7.79
CA HIS A 181 0.81 -13.19 6.38
C HIS A 181 2.02 -14.12 6.18
N ARG A 182 3.09 -13.89 6.96
CA ARG A 182 4.35 -14.65 6.85
C ARG A 182 4.21 -16.11 7.30
N ARG A 183 3.42 -16.40 8.34
CA ARG A 183 3.26 -17.78 8.85
C ARG A 183 2.52 -18.73 7.91
N VAL A 184 1.75 -18.22 6.96
CA VAL A 184 1.01 -19.06 6.00
C VAL A 184 1.87 -19.40 4.77
N ASP A 185 3.00 -18.74 4.58
CA ASP A 185 3.94 -19.07 3.49
C ASP A 185 4.93 -20.18 3.87
N ASP A 186 5.05 -20.49 5.18
CA ASP A 186 5.92 -21.53 5.75
C ASP A 186 5.21 -22.88 6.02
N THR A 187 3.92 -23.01 5.70
CA THR A 187 3.10 -24.23 5.88
C THR A 187 2.50 -24.69 4.56
#